data_AF-A0A412EXS9-F1
#
_entry.id   AF-A0A412EXS9-F1
#
_cell.length_a   1.000
_cell.length_b   1.000
_cell.length_c   1.000
_cell.angle_alpha   90.00
_cell.angle_beta   90.00
_cell.angle_gamma   90.00
#
_symmetry.space_group_name_H-M   'P 1'
#
loop_
_entity.id
_entity.type
_entity.pdbx_description
1 polymer ?
#
loop_
_entity_poly.entity_id
_entity_poly.type
_entity_poly.pdbx_seq_one_letter_code
_entity_poly.pdbx_strand_id
1 'polypeptide(L)'
;MFELPPIKYVFFNTGLEMKATRDHVKYVAEKYGVEIEERRPEINIVRATRKYGIPFVSKIMSGGLSEWQKKGVPLSIADEYDQAEDKAAKRKELKERYPKCESLINFLCCCNSAGEPRPNIQLVINSSKYMRDFIKKYPPEFMISARCCDYCKKQIAHKVQKDYDMIITGERRDEGGMRSVPRKDNTALCFTETADGHYRLRPLYYVSDKDKAWYKEYYKIKYSDAYEVYGLTRTGCCGCPISYKAVEDLEKIRKYEPNVVKAAWNIFGKSYKYRMKYNEYKKKRMEEEKRRAENVEGQMTIFDFPELIPEEGENDGDNT
;
A
#
# COMPACT_ATOMS: atom_id res chain seq x y z
N MET A 1 -23.94 -35.00 16.80
CA MET A 1 -22.75 -34.14 16.95
C MET A 1 -22.17 -34.01 15.55
N PHE A 2 -22.11 -32.81 14.97
CA PHE A 2 -21.53 -32.66 13.63
C PHE A 2 -20.01 -32.76 13.76
N GLU A 3 -19.40 -33.81 13.22
CA GLU A 3 -17.95 -33.91 13.08
C GLU A 3 -17.53 -32.97 11.94
N LEU A 4 -17.15 -31.75 12.32
CA LEU A 4 -16.57 -30.81 11.37
C LEU A 4 -15.17 -31.32 10.98
N PRO A 5 -14.77 -31.17 9.70
CA PRO A 5 -13.41 -31.52 9.27
C PRO A 5 -12.35 -30.78 10.08
N PRO A 6 -11.18 -31.39 10.32
CA PRO A 6 -10.08 -30.74 11.03
C PRO A 6 -9.57 -29.52 10.26
N ILE A 7 -9.22 -28.45 10.98
CA ILE A 7 -8.66 -27.23 10.41
C ILE A 7 -7.14 -27.26 10.53
N LYS A 8 -6.42 -27.10 9.41
CA LYS A 8 -4.97 -26.88 9.43
C LYS A 8 -4.65 -25.38 9.49
N TYR A 9 -3.89 -24.97 10.49
CA TYR A 9 -3.40 -23.60 10.61
C TYR A 9 -1.99 -23.49 10.02
N VAL A 10 -1.75 -22.43 9.25
CA VAL A 10 -0.47 -22.21 8.56
C VAL A 10 0.02 -20.80 8.79
N PHE A 11 1.28 -20.66 9.18
CA PHE A 11 1.99 -19.40 9.32
C PHE A 11 3.06 -19.26 8.23
N PHE A 12 2.87 -18.31 7.32
CA PHE A 12 3.83 -18.03 6.25
C PHE A 12 4.92 -17.06 6.72
N ASN A 13 6.08 -17.61 7.08
CA ASN A 13 7.24 -16.86 7.56
C ASN A 13 8.15 -16.46 6.39
N THR A 14 8.17 -15.18 6.03
CA THR A 14 9.04 -14.63 4.97
C THR A 14 10.49 -14.44 5.38
N GLY A 15 10.80 -14.63 6.67
CA GLY A 15 12.12 -14.41 7.24
C GLY A 15 12.38 -12.97 7.68
N LEU A 16 11.35 -12.09 7.65
CA LEU A 16 11.42 -10.70 8.10
C LEU A 16 10.29 -10.35 9.09
N GLU A 17 9.68 -11.37 9.67
CA GLU A 17 8.68 -11.27 10.72
C GLU A 17 9.36 -10.92 12.05
N MET A 18 8.72 -10.02 12.80
CA MET A 18 9.18 -9.63 14.13
C MET A 18 9.15 -10.83 15.09
N LYS A 19 10.06 -10.83 16.06
CA LYS A 19 10.03 -11.75 17.20
C LYS A 19 8.67 -11.67 17.90
N ALA A 20 8.12 -10.48 18.14
CA ALA A 20 6.78 -10.32 18.70
C ALA A 20 5.67 -11.04 17.91
N THR A 21 5.80 -11.14 16.58
CA THR A 21 4.84 -11.90 15.74
C THR A 21 5.02 -13.40 15.92
N ARG A 22 6.27 -13.89 15.88
CA ARG A 22 6.58 -15.32 16.03
C ARG A 22 6.22 -15.84 17.42
N ASP A 23 6.52 -15.08 18.45
CA ASP A 23 6.19 -15.42 19.83
C ASP A 23 4.68 -15.48 20.04
N HIS A 24 3.93 -14.56 19.40
CA HIS A 24 2.48 -14.59 19.46
C HIS A 24 1.86 -15.79 18.74
N VAL A 25 2.42 -16.22 17.60
CA VAL A 25 1.98 -17.44 16.92
C VAL A 25 2.15 -18.66 17.82
N LYS A 26 3.28 -18.79 18.51
CA LYS A 26 3.53 -19.86 19.49
C LYS A 26 2.55 -19.81 20.66
N TYR A 27 2.36 -18.63 21.25
CA TYR A 27 1.40 -18.42 22.33
C TYR A 27 -0.02 -18.84 21.95
N VAL A 28 -0.48 -18.50 20.73
CA VAL A 28 -1.82 -18.88 20.24
C VAL A 28 -1.91 -20.39 20.04
N ALA A 29 -0.88 -21.02 19.46
CA ALA A 29 -0.83 -22.47 19.30
C ALA A 29 -0.97 -23.19 20.66
N GLU A 30 -0.19 -22.77 21.66
CA GLU A 30 -0.23 -23.31 23.02
C GLU A 30 -1.57 -23.05 23.71
N LYS A 31 -2.08 -21.81 23.68
CA LYS A 31 -3.32 -21.42 24.36
C LYS A 31 -4.53 -22.23 23.90
N TYR A 32 -4.62 -22.53 22.62
CA TYR A 32 -5.76 -23.25 22.04
C TYR A 32 -5.49 -24.72 21.80
N GLY A 33 -4.28 -25.22 22.12
CA GLY A 33 -3.90 -26.61 21.88
C GLY A 33 -3.93 -27.01 20.41
N VAL A 34 -3.59 -26.07 19.51
CA VAL A 34 -3.61 -26.28 18.05
C VAL A 34 -2.19 -26.27 17.47
N GLU A 35 -1.98 -27.06 16.42
CA GLU A 35 -0.74 -27.01 15.64
C GLU A 35 -0.83 -25.90 14.57
N ILE A 36 0.15 -25.00 14.56
CA ILE A 36 0.31 -23.99 13.50
C ILE A 36 1.58 -24.31 12.72
N GLU A 37 1.43 -24.77 11.48
CA GLU A 37 2.55 -25.15 10.63
C GLU A 37 3.28 -23.91 10.09
N GLU A 38 4.58 -23.78 10.38
CA GLU A 38 5.41 -22.73 9.80
C GLU A 38 5.89 -23.11 8.40
N ARG A 39 5.55 -22.30 7.40
CA ARG A 39 6.00 -22.47 6.01
C ARG A 39 6.92 -21.32 5.61
N ARG A 40 8.10 -21.64 5.09
CA ARG A 40 9.08 -20.68 4.57
C ARG A 40 9.15 -20.72 3.05
N PRO A 41 9.37 -19.58 2.39
CA PRO A 41 9.52 -19.55 0.95
C PRO A 41 10.87 -20.13 0.51
N GLU A 42 10.88 -20.69 -0.69
CA GLU A 42 12.09 -21.19 -1.35
C GLU A 42 13.11 -20.07 -1.63
N ILE A 43 12.61 -18.89 -2.00
CA ILE A 43 13.41 -17.69 -2.19
C ILE A 43 13.15 -16.73 -1.03
N ASN A 44 14.17 -16.49 -0.22
CA ASN A 44 14.09 -15.54 0.89
C ASN A 44 13.97 -14.08 0.40
N ILE A 45 13.55 -13.20 1.30
CA ILE A 45 13.28 -11.79 0.99
C ILE A 45 14.50 -11.06 0.41
N VAL A 46 15.71 -11.34 0.91
CA VAL A 46 16.95 -10.69 0.47
C VAL A 46 17.27 -11.06 -0.98
N ARG A 47 17.16 -12.34 -1.34
CA ARG A 47 17.38 -12.81 -2.71
C ARG A 47 16.29 -12.30 -3.64
N ALA A 48 15.03 -12.30 -3.18
CA ALA A 48 13.90 -11.83 -3.98
C ALA A 48 14.04 -10.33 -4.33
N THR A 49 14.40 -9.47 -3.37
CA THR A 49 14.54 -8.03 -3.63
C THR A 49 15.76 -7.70 -4.49
N ARG A 50 16.88 -8.42 -4.31
CA ARG A 50 18.06 -8.27 -5.18
C ARG A 50 17.78 -8.68 -6.62
N LYS A 51 17.07 -9.80 -6.82
CA LYS A 51 16.82 -10.35 -8.16
C LYS A 51 15.69 -9.65 -8.91
N TYR A 52 14.61 -9.28 -8.21
CA TYR A 52 13.38 -8.81 -8.85
C TYR A 52 13.05 -7.34 -8.60
N GLY A 53 13.74 -6.69 -7.66
CA GLY A 53 13.50 -5.30 -7.29
C GLY A 53 12.79 -5.12 -5.96
N ILE A 54 12.68 -3.85 -5.57
CA ILE A 54 12.26 -3.39 -4.25
C ILE A 54 10.88 -2.71 -4.40
N PRO A 55 9.89 -3.00 -3.54
CA PRO A 55 8.60 -2.34 -3.64
C PRO A 55 8.72 -0.85 -3.33
N PHE A 56 7.80 -0.05 -3.87
CA PHE A 56 7.73 1.40 -3.68
C PHE A 56 6.28 1.88 -3.65
N VAL A 57 5.91 2.63 -2.59
CA VAL A 57 4.62 3.32 -2.36
C VAL A 57 3.41 2.42 -2.19
N SER A 58 3.08 1.58 -3.18
CA SER A 58 1.97 0.63 -3.13
C SER A 58 2.25 -0.56 -4.05
N LYS A 59 1.48 -1.65 -3.94
CA LYS A 59 1.62 -2.80 -4.85
C LYS A 59 1.35 -2.41 -6.30
N ILE A 60 0.31 -1.60 -6.53
CA ILE A 60 -0.10 -1.17 -7.88
C ILE A 60 0.94 -0.20 -8.45
N MET A 61 1.38 0.78 -7.68
CA MET A 61 2.45 1.72 -8.07
C MET A 61 3.74 0.98 -8.40
N SER A 62 4.13 0.03 -7.55
CA SER A 62 5.30 -0.82 -7.80
C SER A 62 5.15 -1.65 -9.08
N GLY A 63 3.94 -2.14 -9.37
CA GLY A 63 3.63 -2.87 -10.60
C GLY A 63 3.81 -2.00 -11.83
N GLY A 64 3.12 -0.85 -11.87
CA GLY A 64 3.19 0.09 -13.00
C GLY A 64 4.60 0.61 -13.27
N LEU A 65 5.33 1.00 -12.22
CA LEU A 65 6.73 1.43 -12.37
C LEU A 65 7.68 0.30 -12.78
N SER A 66 7.43 -0.94 -12.32
CA SER A 66 8.21 -2.10 -12.76
C SER A 66 8.00 -2.39 -14.25
N GLU A 67 6.77 -2.31 -14.73
CA GLU A 67 6.46 -2.48 -16.14
C GLU A 67 7.08 -1.37 -16.98
N TRP A 68 6.98 -0.12 -16.52
CA TRP A 68 7.63 1.03 -17.14
C TRP A 68 9.14 0.82 -17.31
N GLN A 69 9.84 0.48 -16.22
CA GLN A 69 11.30 0.23 -16.25
C GLN A 69 11.68 -0.90 -17.21
N LYS A 70 10.86 -1.95 -17.34
CA LYS A 70 11.15 -3.10 -18.21
C LYS A 70 10.86 -2.84 -19.68
N LYS A 71 9.78 -2.12 -19.96
CA LYS A 71 9.31 -1.87 -21.33
C LYS A 71 9.99 -0.67 -21.97
N GLY A 72 10.57 0.23 -21.17
CA GLY A 72 11.31 1.39 -21.68
C GLY A 72 10.42 2.41 -22.39
N VAL A 73 9.11 2.41 -22.13
CA VAL A 73 8.17 3.35 -22.75
C VAL A 73 8.47 4.77 -22.26
N PRO A 74 8.69 5.74 -23.15
CA PRO A 74 8.96 7.12 -22.76
C PRO A 74 7.81 7.72 -21.94
N LEU A 75 8.13 8.49 -20.89
CA LEU A 75 7.10 9.18 -20.10
C LEU A 75 6.36 10.27 -20.92
N SER A 76 6.95 10.73 -22.03
CA SER A 76 6.36 11.71 -22.93
C SER A 76 5.05 11.26 -23.56
N ILE A 77 4.75 9.94 -23.63
CA ILE A 77 3.47 9.46 -24.16
C ILE A 77 2.27 10.00 -23.36
N ALA A 78 2.50 10.34 -22.09
CA ALA A 78 1.48 10.90 -21.24
C ALA A 78 1.25 12.37 -21.59
N ASP A 79 2.31 13.12 -21.91
CA ASP A 79 2.22 14.49 -22.42
C ASP A 79 1.53 14.50 -23.81
N GLU A 80 1.89 13.57 -24.70
CA GLU A 80 1.23 13.38 -26.00
C GLU A 80 -0.25 13.06 -25.87
N TYR A 81 -0.62 12.21 -24.90
CA TYR A 81 -2.02 11.91 -24.60
C TYR A 81 -2.74 13.12 -24.03
N ASP A 82 -2.12 13.84 -23.09
CA ASP A 82 -2.70 15.02 -22.43
C ASP A 82 -2.95 16.17 -23.42
N GLN A 83 -2.13 16.31 -24.47
CA GLN A 83 -2.27 17.32 -25.52
C GLN A 83 -3.22 16.93 -26.68
N ALA A 84 -3.53 15.65 -26.86
CA ALA A 84 -4.38 15.22 -27.98
C ALA A 84 -5.83 15.72 -27.84
N GLU A 85 -6.41 16.23 -28.92
CA GLU A 85 -7.84 16.58 -28.98
C GLU A 85 -8.70 15.32 -28.88
N ASP A 86 -8.40 14.30 -29.69
CA ASP A 86 -9.04 12.98 -29.64
C ASP A 86 -8.22 12.00 -28.79
N LYS A 87 -8.61 11.86 -27.51
CA LYS A 87 -8.00 10.93 -26.55
C LYS A 87 -8.16 9.47 -26.94
N ALA A 88 -9.29 9.10 -27.55
CA ALA A 88 -9.59 7.72 -27.91
C ALA A 88 -8.73 7.27 -29.10
N ALA A 89 -8.65 8.10 -30.14
CA ALA A 89 -7.75 7.89 -31.27
C ALA A 89 -6.29 7.85 -30.80
N LYS A 90 -5.88 8.79 -29.94
CA LYS A 90 -4.51 8.80 -29.39
C LYS A 90 -4.21 7.54 -28.58
N ARG A 91 -5.16 7.07 -27.77
CA ARG A 91 -4.98 5.84 -27.00
C ARG A 91 -4.83 4.61 -27.89
N LYS A 92 -5.57 4.55 -29.01
CA LYS A 92 -5.48 3.48 -30.01
C LYS A 92 -4.13 3.52 -30.73
N GLU A 93 -3.69 4.70 -31.14
CA GLU A 93 -2.37 4.92 -31.74
C GLU A 93 -1.24 4.47 -30.79
N LEU A 94 -1.30 4.84 -29.51
CA LEU A 94 -0.33 4.40 -28.51
C LEU A 94 -0.34 2.88 -28.30
N LYS A 95 -1.50 2.21 -28.44
CA LYS A 95 -1.59 0.74 -28.38
C LYS A 95 -0.85 0.09 -29.55
N GLU A 96 -1.00 0.66 -30.75
CA GLU A 96 -0.34 0.17 -31.96
C GLU A 96 1.16 0.44 -31.92
N ARG A 97 1.58 1.63 -31.46
CA ARG A 97 2.99 2.01 -31.29
C ARG A 97 3.70 1.18 -30.23
N TYR A 98 3.01 0.82 -29.14
CA TYR A 98 3.56 0.03 -28.03
C TYR A 98 2.73 -1.23 -27.77
N PRO A 99 2.89 -2.29 -28.61
CA PRO A 99 2.14 -3.51 -28.45
C PRO A 99 2.46 -4.21 -27.12
N LYS A 100 1.44 -4.82 -26.48
CA LYS A 100 1.56 -5.50 -25.17
C LYS A 100 1.96 -4.58 -24.01
N CYS A 101 1.63 -3.28 -24.12
CA CYS A 101 1.84 -2.27 -23.07
C CYS A 101 0.53 -1.61 -22.63
N GLU A 102 -0.63 -2.23 -22.86
CA GLU A 102 -1.94 -1.61 -22.66
C GLU A 102 -2.16 -1.15 -21.22
N SER A 103 -1.84 -2.01 -20.25
CA SER A 103 -1.92 -1.69 -18.83
C SER A 103 -0.97 -0.56 -18.43
N LEU A 104 0.24 -0.56 -19.01
CA LEU A 104 1.25 0.47 -18.77
C LEU A 104 0.82 1.82 -19.35
N ILE A 105 0.27 1.85 -20.56
CA ILE A 105 -0.27 3.06 -21.18
C ILE A 105 -1.41 3.62 -20.32
N ASN A 106 -2.36 2.77 -19.90
CA ASN A 106 -3.46 3.18 -19.01
C ASN A 106 -2.93 3.78 -17.70
N PHE A 107 -1.87 3.19 -17.14
CA PHE A 107 -1.23 3.66 -15.91
C PHE A 107 -0.53 5.02 -16.08
N LEU A 108 0.25 5.20 -17.15
CA LEU A 108 1.03 6.43 -17.40
C LEU A 108 0.16 7.59 -17.88
N CYS A 109 -0.76 7.33 -18.82
CA CYS A 109 -1.66 8.32 -19.42
C CYS A 109 -2.93 8.54 -18.58
N CYS A 110 -3.06 7.89 -17.42
CA CYS A 110 -4.22 7.98 -16.53
C CYS A 110 -5.57 7.77 -17.24
N CYS A 111 -5.68 6.76 -18.11
CA CYS A 111 -6.88 6.50 -18.92
C CYS A 111 -7.36 5.05 -18.84
N ASN A 112 -8.56 4.77 -19.36
CA ASN A 112 -9.05 3.41 -19.54
C ASN A 112 -8.71 2.84 -20.94
N SER A 113 -9.12 1.60 -21.21
CA SER A 113 -8.84 0.94 -22.48
C SER A 113 -9.56 1.57 -23.69
N ALA A 114 -10.60 2.36 -23.47
CA ALA A 114 -11.28 3.15 -24.51
C ALA A 114 -10.62 4.52 -24.75
N GLY A 115 -9.65 4.91 -23.92
CA GLY A 115 -9.01 6.22 -23.98
C GLY A 115 -9.75 7.32 -23.23
N GLU A 116 -10.68 6.96 -22.35
CA GLU A 116 -11.33 7.94 -21.47
C GLU A 116 -10.43 8.22 -20.26
N PRO A 117 -10.25 9.51 -19.88
CA PRO A 117 -9.52 9.88 -18.67
C PRO A 117 -10.12 9.23 -17.43
N ARG A 118 -9.25 8.75 -16.54
CA ARG A 118 -9.65 8.26 -15.23
C ARG A 118 -9.33 9.31 -14.16
N PRO A 119 -10.17 9.43 -13.12
CA PRO A 119 -9.78 10.17 -11.93
C PRO A 119 -8.53 9.54 -11.29
N ASN A 120 -7.94 10.23 -10.30
CA ASN A 120 -6.73 9.78 -9.58
C ASN A 120 -7.00 8.59 -8.64
N ILE A 121 -7.54 7.50 -9.19
CA ILE A 121 -7.78 6.23 -8.51
C ILE A 121 -6.51 5.39 -8.46
N GLN A 122 -6.45 4.40 -7.56
CA GLN A 122 -5.25 3.60 -7.27
C GLN A 122 -4.60 2.91 -8.49
N LEU A 123 -5.30 2.80 -9.62
CA LEU A 123 -4.85 2.15 -10.85
C LEU A 123 -3.98 3.03 -11.76
N VAL A 124 -3.87 4.33 -11.49
CA VAL A 124 -3.10 5.28 -12.33
C VAL A 124 -1.92 5.87 -11.58
N ILE A 125 -0.91 6.36 -12.31
CA ILE A 125 0.32 6.92 -11.72
C ILE A 125 0.01 8.15 -10.85
N ASN A 126 -1.01 8.94 -11.22
CA ASN A 126 -1.41 10.13 -10.48
C ASN A 126 -2.26 9.85 -9.22
N SER A 127 -2.51 8.57 -8.89
CA SER A 127 -2.95 8.19 -7.54
C SER A 127 -1.97 8.66 -6.46
N SER A 128 -0.71 8.84 -6.84
CA SER A 128 0.32 9.52 -6.07
C SER A 128 0.63 10.85 -6.75
N LYS A 129 0.19 11.96 -6.15
CA LYS A 129 0.35 13.31 -6.72
C LYS A 129 1.81 13.58 -7.14
N TYR A 130 1.98 14.09 -8.36
CA TYR A 130 3.26 14.43 -8.99
C TYR A 130 4.24 13.26 -9.17
N MET A 131 3.79 12.00 -9.04
CA MET A 131 4.67 10.85 -9.20
C MET A 131 5.31 10.82 -10.59
N ARG A 132 4.55 11.11 -11.65
CA ARG A 132 5.04 11.16 -13.04
C ARG A 132 6.18 12.19 -13.21
N ASP A 133 5.96 13.41 -12.74
CA ASP A 133 6.97 14.47 -12.81
C ASP A 133 8.21 14.14 -11.96
N PHE A 134 7.98 13.56 -10.78
CA PHE A 134 9.04 13.16 -9.87
C PHE A 134 9.98 12.13 -10.50
N ILE A 135 9.45 11.06 -11.10
CA ILE A 135 10.27 10.02 -11.74
C ILE A 135 10.94 10.53 -13.03
N LYS A 136 10.34 11.53 -13.71
CA LYS A 136 10.94 12.21 -14.88
C LYS A 136 12.17 13.02 -14.45
N LYS A 137 12.07 13.78 -13.35
CA LYS A 137 13.16 14.61 -12.81
C LYS A 137 14.22 13.80 -12.06
N TYR A 138 13.80 12.76 -11.35
CA TYR A 138 14.67 11.92 -10.53
C TYR A 138 14.43 10.44 -10.84
N PRO A 139 14.92 9.92 -11.98
CA PRO A 139 14.79 8.51 -12.31
C PRO A 139 15.34 7.60 -11.20
N PRO A 140 14.65 6.50 -10.85
CA PRO A 140 15.10 5.59 -9.80
C PRO A 140 16.34 4.79 -10.23
N GLU A 141 17.38 4.77 -9.39
CA GLU A 141 18.64 4.01 -9.60
C GLU A 141 18.53 2.52 -9.20
N PHE A 142 17.33 2.02 -8.93
CA PHE A 142 17.09 0.65 -8.53
C PHE A 142 15.83 0.10 -9.20
N MET A 143 15.78 -1.23 -9.35
CA MET A 143 14.59 -1.89 -9.87
C MET A 143 13.44 -1.81 -8.86
N ILE A 144 12.32 -1.26 -9.29
CA ILE A 144 11.09 -1.20 -8.51
C ILE A 144 10.26 -2.45 -8.81
N SER A 145 9.82 -3.16 -7.78
CA SER A 145 8.90 -4.30 -7.93
C SER A 145 8.28 -4.75 -6.61
N ALA A 146 7.00 -5.14 -6.64
CA ALA A 146 6.34 -5.81 -5.51
C ALA A 146 6.46 -7.35 -5.55
N ARG A 147 7.25 -7.91 -6.48
CA ARG A 147 7.38 -9.36 -6.67
C ARG A 147 7.96 -10.10 -5.47
N CYS A 148 8.62 -9.42 -4.55
CA CYS A 148 9.05 -10.02 -3.30
C CYS A 148 7.89 -10.66 -2.52
N CYS A 149 6.69 -10.06 -2.55
CA CYS A 149 5.50 -10.67 -1.94
C CYS A 149 5.02 -11.91 -2.69
N ASP A 150 5.23 -11.98 -4.00
CA ASP A 150 4.79 -13.11 -4.81
C ASP A 150 5.63 -14.35 -4.48
N TYR A 151 6.96 -14.22 -4.48
CA TYR A 151 7.88 -15.31 -4.15
C TYR A 151 7.87 -15.67 -2.66
N CYS A 152 7.85 -14.67 -1.78
CA CYS A 152 7.99 -14.94 -0.35
C CYS A 152 6.67 -15.33 0.33
N LYS A 153 5.50 -14.96 -0.23
CA LYS A 153 4.19 -15.25 0.38
C LYS A 153 3.23 -15.99 -0.54
N LYS A 154 2.96 -15.48 -1.75
CA LYS A 154 1.87 -16.02 -2.57
C LYS A 154 2.16 -17.40 -3.12
N GLN A 155 3.36 -17.64 -3.66
CA GLN A 155 3.68 -18.94 -4.27
C GLN A 155 3.61 -20.08 -3.26
N ILE A 156 4.18 -19.90 -2.07
CA ILE A 156 4.11 -20.90 -1.01
C ILE A 156 2.67 -21.08 -0.50
N ALA A 157 1.90 -19.99 -0.37
CA ALA A 157 0.49 -20.08 0.01
C ALA A 157 -0.33 -20.84 -1.04
N HIS A 158 -0.16 -20.56 -2.33
CA HIS A 158 -0.83 -21.30 -3.39
C HIS A 158 -0.42 -22.77 -3.44
N LYS A 159 0.86 -23.09 -3.20
CA LYS A 159 1.31 -24.48 -3.11
C LYS A 159 0.60 -25.23 -1.99
N VAL A 160 0.51 -24.63 -0.80
CA VAL A 160 -0.16 -25.24 0.37
C VAL A 160 -1.67 -25.33 0.17
N GLN A 161 -2.30 -24.30 -0.42
CA GLN A 161 -3.75 -24.21 -0.58
C GLN A 161 -4.33 -25.24 -1.57
N LYS A 162 -3.53 -25.74 -2.52
CA LYS A 162 -4.00 -26.69 -3.53
C LYS A 162 -4.58 -27.97 -2.94
N ASP A 163 -4.05 -28.40 -1.80
CA ASP A 163 -4.40 -29.66 -1.17
C ASP A 163 -5.62 -29.55 -0.25
N TYR A 164 -6.31 -28.40 -0.23
CA TYR A 164 -7.46 -28.15 0.65
C TYR A 164 -8.65 -27.60 -0.12
N ASP A 165 -9.84 -28.15 0.12
CA ASP A 165 -11.08 -27.71 -0.51
C ASP A 165 -11.49 -26.30 -0.09
N MET A 166 -11.23 -25.92 1.17
CA MET A 166 -11.66 -24.64 1.74
C MET A 166 -10.51 -23.86 2.37
N ILE A 167 -10.43 -22.57 2.03
CA ILE A 167 -9.44 -21.63 2.52
C ILE A 167 -10.11 -20.59 3.42
N ILE A 168 -9.78 -20.61 4.71
CA ILE A 168 -10.31 -19.67 5.70
C ILE A 168 -9.32 -18.51 5.90
N THR A 169 -9.79 -17.27 5.79
CA THR A 169 -8.96 -16.07 6.02
C THR A 169 -9.68 -15.04 6.88
N GLY A 170 -8.92 -14.27 7.67
CA GLY A 170 -9.46 -13.20 8.52
C GLY A 170 -9.64 -11.85 7.81
N GLU A 171 -9.83 -11.83 6.49
CA GLU A 171 -10.01 -10.58 5.74
C GLU A 171 -11.34 -9.91 6.12
N ARG A 172 -11.29 -8.61 6.43
CA ARG A 172 -12.49 -7.82 6.78
C ARG A 172 -12.75 -6.74 5.76
N ARG A 173 -14.03 -6.41 5.55
CA ARG A 173 -14.45 -5.31 4.67
C ARG A 173 -13.93 -3.97 5.20
N ASP A 174 -13.93 -3.78 6.51
CA ASP A 174 -13.48 -2.57 7.21
C ASP A 174 -11.98 -2.30 7.08
N GLU A 175 -11.16 -3.27 6.65
CA GLU A 175 -9.74 -3.00 6.32
C GLU A 175 -9.58 -2.08 5.10
N GLY A 176 -10.65 -1.93 4.30
CA GLY A 176 -10.73 -1.01 3.18
C GLY A 176 -9.94 -1.44 1.94
N GLY A 177 -9.78 -0.49 1.02
CA GLY A 177 -9.13 -0.70 -0.28
C GLY A 177 -9.96 -1.57 -1.21
N MET A 178 -9.32 -2.44 -2.00
CA MET A 178 -10.01 -3.30 -2.97
C MET A 178 -10.98 -4.31 -2.32
N ARG A 179 -10.89 -4.50 -1.00
CA ARG A 179 -11.74 -5.43 -0.23
C ARG A 179 -13.12 -4.86 0.11
N SER A 180 -13.27 -3.54 0.11
CA SER A 180 -14.55 -2.88 0.39
C SER A 180 -15.36 -2.57 -0.86
N VAL A 181 -14.77 -2.76 -2.06
CA VAL A 181 -15.40 -2.49 -3.34
C VAL A 181 -16.28 -3.68 -3.74
N PRO A 182 -17.61 -3.52 -3.82
CA PRO A 182 -18.51 -4.55 -4.31
C PRO A 182 -18.16 -4.87 -5.76
N ARG A 183 -18.06 -6.16 -6.08
CA ARG A 183 -17.81 -6.62 -7.44
C ARG A 183 -19.07 -7.26 -7.99
N LYS A 184 -19.32 -7.06 -9.29
CA LYS A 184 -20.48 -7.65 -9.99
C LYS A 184 -20.47 -9.18 -9.98
N ASP A 185 -19.31 -9.78 -9.79
CA ASP A 185 -19.08 -11.24 -9.75
C ASP A 185 -19.29 -11.85 -8.35
N ASN A 186 -19.76 -11.08 -7.36
CA ASN A 186 -19.97 -11.52 -5.97
C ASN A 186 -18.72 -12.12 -5.27
N THR A 187 -17.52 -11.95 -5.83
CA THR A 187 -16.25 -12.44 -5.25
C THR A 187 -15.80 -11.67 -3.99
N ALA A 188 -16.53 -10.60 -3.66
CA ALA A 188 -16.33 -9.77 -2.47
C ALA A 188 -17.29 -10.14 -1.33
N LEU A 189 -17.80 -11.37 -1.27
CA LEU A 189 -18.62 -11.85 -0.16
C LEU A 189 -17.78 -12.57 0.92
N CYS A 190 -18.46 -12.92 2.02
CA CYS A 190 -17.88 -13.72 3.10
C CYS A 190 -17.62 -15.18 2.71
N PHE A 191 -18.30 -15.69 1.68
CA PHE A 191 -18.10 -17.01 1.12
C PHE A 191 -18.09 -16.93 -0.40
N THR A 192 -17.11 -17.55 -1.04
CA THR A 192 -16.96 -17.53 -2.50
C THR A 192 -16.34 -18.83 -2.99
N GLU A 193 -16.86 -19.37 -4.09
CA GLU A 193 -16.23 -20.44 -4.85
C GLU A 193 -15.28 -19.83 -5.91
N THR A 194 -14.07 -20.36 -6.03
CA THR A 194 -13.12 -19.99 -7.08
C THR A 194 -13.36 -20.82 -8.33
N ALA A 195 -12.95 -20.31 -9.49
CA ALA A 195 -13.06 -21.04 -10.76
C ALA A 195 -12.31 -22.39 -10.76
N ASP A 196 -11.35 -22.56 -9.86
CA ASP A 196 -10.57 -23.79 -9.68
C ASP A 196 -11.28 -24.84 -8.80
N GLY A 197 -12.50 -24.56 -8.33
CA GLY A 197 -13.31 -25.45 -7.49
C GLY A 197 -13.01 -25.36 -5.99
N HIS A 198 -12.14 -24.44 -5.56
CA HIS A 198 -11.85 -24.20 -4.14
C HIS A 198 -12.84 -23.20 -3.52
N TYR A 199 -13.17 -23.40 -2.26
CA TYR A 199 -14.00 -22.50 -1.48
C TYR A 199 -13.13 -21.54 -0.66
N ARG A 200 -13.57 -20.29 -0.54
CA ARG A 200 -12.96 -19.30 0.35
C ARG A 200 -13.98 -18.78 1.35
N LEU A 201 -13.64 -18.89 2.62
CA LEU A 201 -14.44 -18.40 3.73
C LEU A 201 -13.71 -17.24 4.44
N ARG A 202 -14.44 -16.17 4.72
CA ARG A 202 -14.00 -14.98 5.45
C ARG A 202 -14.95 -14.75 6.63
N PRO A 203 -14.76 -15.47 7.76
CA PRO A 203 -15.70 -15.41 8.89
C PRO A 203 -15.83 -14.00 9.47
N LEU A 204 -14.76 -13.21 9.40
CA LEU A 204 -14.71 -11.86 9.96
C LEU A 204 -15.15 -10.77 8.97
N TYR A 205 -15.70 -11.13 7.81
CA TYR A 205 -15.86 -10.19 6.70
C TYR A 205 -16.69 -8.94 7.07
N TYR A 206 -17.76 -9.12 7.84
CA TYR A 206 -18.64 -8.04 8.31
C TYR A 206 -18.32 -7.55 9.73
N VAL A 207 -17.26 -8.06 10.35
CA VAL A 207 -16.87 -7.67 11.71
C VAL A 207 -16.16 -6.31 11.67
N SER A 208 -16.75 -5.32 12.34
CA SER A 208 -16.18 -3.97 12.38
C SER A 208 -14.98 -3.87 13.31
N ASP A 209 -14.29 -2.72 13.28
CA ASP A 209 -13.25 -2.41 14.27
C ASP A 209 -13.81 -2.30 15.70
N LYS A 210 -15.06 -1.83 15.84
CA LYS A 210 -15.73 -1.76 17.14
C LYS A 210 -16.04 -3.16 17.68
N ASP A 211 -16.57 -4.04 16.84
CA ASP A 211 -16.86 -5.43 17.21
C ASP A 211 -15.59 -6.17 17.59
N LYS A 212 -14.50 -5.95 16.84
CA LYS A 212 -13.19 -6.53 17.14
C LYS A 212 -12.64 -6.03 18.49
N ALA A 213 -12.82 -4.75 18.81
CA ALA A 213 -12.41 -4.20 20.10
C ALA A 213 -13.24 -4.79 21.25
N TRP A 214 -14.57 -4.83 21.10
CA TRP A 214 -15.48 -5.44 22.06
C TRP A 214 -15.16 -6.92 22.30
N TYR A 215 -14.96 -7.70 21.23
CA TYR A 215 -14.65 -9.13 21.32
C TYR A 215 -13.33 -9.37 22.06
N LYS A 216 -12.34 -8.49 21.84
CA LYS A 216 -11.07 -8.53 22.57
C LYS A 216 -11.27 -8.34 24.07
N GLU A 217 -12.04 -7.33 24.46
CA GLU A 217 -12.29 -6.99 25.85
C GLU A 217 -13.10 -8.08 26.56
N TYR A 218 -14.20 -8.50 25.95
CA TYR A 218 -15.11 -9.50 26.52
C TYR A 218 -14.41 -10.85 26.75
N TYR A 219 -13.68 -11.36 25.76
CA TYR A 219 -12.96 -12.63 25.86
C TYR A 219 -11.52 -12.49 26.37
N LYS A 220 -11.11 -11.29 26.78
CA LYS A 220 -9.76 -10.98 27.27
C LYS A 220 -8.66 -11.52 26.36
N ILE A 221 -8.81 -11.25 25.06
CA ILE A 221 -7.88 -11.73 24.03
C ILE A 221 -6.63 -10.88 24.06
N LYS A 222 -5.49 -11.52 24.33
CA LYS A 222 -4.18 -10.91 24.20
C LYS A 222 -3.83 -10.73 22.72
N TYR A 223 -3.41 -9.53 22.31
CA TYR A 223 -2.81 -9.32 20.99
C TYR A 223 -1.29 -9.50 21.03
N SER A 224 -0.66 -9.61 19.86
CA SER A 224 0.80 -9.60 19.77
C SER A 224 1.37 -8.31 20.37
N ASP A 225 2.52 -8.41 21.05
CA ASP A 225 3.25 -7.27 21.59
C ASP A 225 3.58 -6.22 20.52
N ALA A 226 3.60 -6.60 19.24
CA ALA A 226 3.69 -5.67 18.12
C ALA A 226 2.59 -4.59 18.16
N TYR A 227 1.39 -4.94 18.61
CA TYR A 227 0.28 -4.01 18.79
C TYR A 227 0.30 -3.37 20.19
N GLU A 228 0.44 -4.18 21.25
CA GLU A 228 0.23 -3.72 22.63
C GLU A 228 1.43 -2.98 23.21
N VAL A 229 2.65 -3.34 22.81
CA VAL A 229 3.91 -2.79 23.36
C VAL A 229 4.60 -1.88 22.35
N TYR A 230 4.63 -2.26 21.07
CA TYR A 230 5.37 -1.50 20.05
C TYR A 230 4.52 -0.37 19.45
N GLY A 231 3.19 -0.43 19.62
CA GLY A 231 2.27 0.60 19.13
C GLY A 231 2.10 0.61 17.60
N LEU A 232 2.20 -0.57 16.97
CA LEU A 232 1.88 -0.74 15.55
C LEU A 232 0.37 -0.91 15.36
N THR A 233 -0.14 -0.38 14.24
CA THR A 233 -1.57 -0.47 13.90
C THR A 233 -1.90 -1.64 13.00
N ARG A 234 -0.92 -2.15 12.26
CA ARG A 234 -1.01 -3.34 11.40
C ARG A 234 0.32 -4.04 11.38
N THR A 235 0.29 -5.38 11.39
CA THR A 235 1.49 -6.21 11.27
C THR A 235 1.58 -6.82 9.88
N GLY A 236 2.82 -6.96 9.40
CA GLY A 236 3.13 -7.51 8.09
C GLY A 236 4.60 -7.87 8.02
N CYS A 237 5.14 -7.96 6.79
CA CYS A 237 6.59 -8.04 6.62
C CYS A 237 7.21 -6.74 7.19
N CYS A 238 8.16 -6.87 8.13
CA CYS A 238 8.71 -5.71 8.83
C CYS A 238 9.32 -4.71 7.85
N GLY A 239 8.98 -3.42 8.01
CA GLY A 239 9.50 -2.34 7.18
C GLY A 239 9.04 -2.33 5.72
N CYS A 240 8.03 -3.10 5.29
CA CYS A 240 7.67 -3.12 3.87
C CYS A 240 7.39 -1.71 3.29
N PRO A 241 8.11 -1.24 2.24
CA PRO A 241 7.95 0.09 1.62
C PRO A 241 6.57 0.41 1.01
N ILE A 242 5.69 -0.58 0.97
CA ILE A 242 4.27 -0.43 0.60
C ILE A 242 3.52 0.36 1.69
N SER A 243 3.95 0.28 2.95
CA SER A 243 3.39 1.11 4.01
C SER A 243 3.93 2.53 3.88
N TYR A 244 3.04 3.53 3.94
CA TYR A 244 3.45 4.93 4.00
C TYR A 244 4.15 5.28 5.31
N LYS A 245 3.87 4.53 6.40
CA LYS A 245 4.48 4.67 7.72
C LYS A 245 5.71 3.78 7.92
N ALA A 246 6.23 3.15 6.86
CA ALA A 246 7.28 2.13 7.00
C ALA A 246 8.48 2.59 7.83
N VAL A 247 8.97 3.83 7.64
CA VAL A 247 10.10 4.37 8.40
C VAL A 247 9.71 4.72 9.84
N GLU A 248 8.55 5.34 10.05
CA GLU A 248 8.02 5.65 11.38
C GLU A 248 7.82 4.39 12.23
N ASP A 249 7.24 3.34 11.64
CA ASP A 249 7.02 2.05 12.28
C ASP A 249 8.37 1.37 12.60
N LEU A 250 9.39 1.51 11.75
CA LEU A 250 10.73 0.98 12.02
C LEU A 250 11.39 1.66 13.22
N GLU A 251 11.20 2.97 13.43
CA GLU A 251 11.73 3.65 14.62
C GLU A 251 11.07 3.17 15.91
N LYS A 252 9.75 2.90 15.88
CA LYS A 252 9.05 2.27 17.03
C LYS A 252 9.59 0.88 17.35
N ILE A 253 9.85 0.08 16.31
CA ILE A 253 10.37 -1.28 16.46
C ILE A 253 11.82 -1.28 16.94
N ARG A 254 12.61 -0.24 16.61
CA ARG A 254 14.06 -0.15 16.87
C ARG A 254 14.43 -0.37 18.33
N LYS A 255 13.62 0.11 19.27
CA LYS A 255 13.83 -0.05 20.71
C LYS A 255 13.78 -1.52 21.15
N TYR A 256 12.97 -2.33 20.48
CA TYR A 256 12.70 -3.72 20.87
C TYR A 256 13.46 -4.73 20.02
N GLU A 257 13.56 -4.48 18.70
CA GLU A 257 14.15 -5.42 17.73
C GLU A 257 15.13 -4.72 16.76
N PRO A 258 16.27 -4.18 17.25
CA PRO A 258 17.19 -3.38 16.43
C PRO A 258 17.79 -4.15 15.25
N ASN A 259 18.00 -5.46 15.38
CA ASN A 259 18.54 -6.31 14.32
C ASN A 259 17.58 -6.45 13.14
N VAL A 260 16.27 -6.54 13.40
CA VAL A 260 15.25 -6.60 12.34
C VAL A 260 15.18 -5.26 11.61
N VAL A 261 15.28 -4.15 12.33
CA VAL A 261 15.35 -2.80 11.73
C VAL A 261 16.58 -2.65 10.85
N LYS A 262 17.76 -3.11 11.31
CA LYS A 262 18.98 -3.12 10.50
C LYS A 262 18.80 -3.95 9.22
N ALA A 263 18.18 -5.13 9.33
CA ALA A 263 17.87 -5.97 8.17
C ALA A 263 16.91 -5.27 7.19
N ALA A 264 15.84 -4.63 7.69
CA ALA A 264 14.89 -3.90 6.85
C ALA A 264 15.56 -2.74 6.09
N TRP A 265 16.42 -1.96 6.76
CA TRP A 265 17.21 -0.91 6.09
C TRP A 265 18.19 -1.46 5.05
N ASN A 266 18.81 -2.60 5.29
CA ASN A 266 19.69 -3.24 4.32
C ASN A 266 18.93 -3.75 3.08
N ILE A 267 17.70 -4.22 3.24
CA ILE A 267 16.89 -4.78 2.15
C ILE A 267 16.20 -3.67 1.36
N PHE A 268 15.60 -2.70 2.06
CA PHE A 268 14.66 -1.73 1.50
C PHE A 268 15.16 -0.28 1.52
N GLY A 269 16.35 -0.02 2.09
CA GLY A 269 16.86 1.33 2.34
C GLY A 269 16.89 2.25 1.12
N LYS A 270 17.17 1.71 -0.08
CA LYS A 270 17.08 2.47 -1.34
C LYS A 270 15.68 3.03 -1.58
N SER A 271 14.64 2.22 -1.35
CA SER A 271 13.25 2.65 -1.48
C SER A 271 12.86 3.65 -0.41
N TYR A 272 13.34 3.54 0.83
CA TYR A 272 13.03 4.51 1.88
C TYR A 272 13.61 5.88 1.55
N LYS A 273 14.89 5.95 1.17
CA LYS A 273 15.56 7.19 0.77
C LYS A 273 14.85 7.83 -0.42
N TYR A 274 14.50 7.03 -1.43
CA TYR A 274 13.77 7.52 -2.59
C TYR A 274 12.36 8.02 -2.23
N ARG A 275 11.70 7.38 -1.26
CA ARG A 275 10.40 7.83 -0.75
C ARG A 275 10.49 9.16 0.00
N MET A 276 11.54 9.36 0.79
CA MET A 276 11.80 10.64 1.47
C MET A 276 11.97 11.76 0.43
N LYS A 277 12.81 11.54 -0.58
CA LYS A 277 12.99 12.47 -1.70
C LYS A 277 11.68 12.78 -2.44
N TYR A 278 10.84 11.77 -2.67
CA TYR A 278 9.51 11.95 -3.25
C TYR A 278 8.59 12.79 -2.36
N ASN A 279 8.56 12.53 -1.06
CA ASN A 279 7.72 13.28 -0.12
C ASN A 279 8.15 14.76 -0.04
N GLU A 280 9.46 15.03 -0.03
CA GLU A 280 10.01 16.40 -0.10
C GLU A 280 9.64 17.10 -1.40
N TYR A 281 9.81 16.42 -2.54
CA TYR A 281 9.43 16.96 -3.84
C TYR A 281 7.92 17.29 -3.90
N LYS A 282 7.09 16.36 -3.41
CA LYS A 282 5.64 16.54 -3.32
C LYS A 282 5.30 17.74 -2.43
N LYS A 283 5.94 17.89 -1.27
CA LYS A 283 5.71 19.02 -0.35
C LYS A 283 6.03 20.36 -1.02
N LYS A 284 7.22 20.49 -1.62
CA LYS A 284 7.65 21.71 -2.33
C LYS A 284 6.69 22.09 -3.45
N ARG A 285 6.26 21.12 -4.27
CA ARG A 285 5.32 21.36 -5.37
C ARG A 285 3.94 21.82 -4.87
N MET A 286 3.44 21.24 -3.77
CA MET A 286 2.18 21.69 -3.16
C MET A 286 2.29 23.11 -2.60
N GLU A 287 3.42 23.47 -1.99
CA GLU A 287 3.67 24.83 -1.49
C GLU A 287 3.79 25.85 -2.63
N GLU A 288 4.48 25.49 -3.72
CA GLU A 288 4.58 26.32 -4.93
C GLU A 288 3.22 26.54 -5.59
N GLU A 289 2.40 25.49 -5.72
CA GLU A 289 1.04 25.59 -6.27
C GLU A 289 0.14 26.43 -5.37
N LYS A 290 0.22 26.25 -4.04
CA LYS A 290 -0.53 27.06 -3.08
C LYS A 290 -0.14 28.54 -3.19
N ARG A 291 1.16 28.85 -3.22
CA ARG A 291 1.63 30.23 -3.38
C ARG A 291 1.23 30.84 -4.73
N ARG A 292 1.21 30.06 -5.81
CA ARG A 292 0.72 30.54 -7.12
C ARG A 292 -0.79 30.77 -7.13
N ALA A 293 -1.55 29.94 -6.41
CA ALA A 293 -2.99 30.11 -6.24
C ALA A 293 -3.34 31.28 -5.30
N GLU A 294 -2.45 31.63 -4.36
CA GLU A 294 -2.57 32.83 -3.52
C GLU A 294 -2.17 34.10 -4.28
N ASN A 295 -1.22 34.00 -5.21
CA ASN A 295 -0.74 35.12 -6.04
C ASN A 295 -1.49 35.26 -7.38
N VAL A 296 -2.80 34.99 -7.42
CA VAL A 296 -3.59 35.21 -8.64
C VAL A 296 -3.66 36.73 -8.89
N GLU A 297 -3.13 37.16 -10.04
CA GLU A 297 -3.20 38.55 -10.50
C GLU A 297 -4.68 39.00 -10.51
N GLY A 298 -5.03 39.94 -9.62
CA GLY A 298 -6.39 40.47 -9.47
C GLY A 298 -7.16 40.02 -8.21
N GLN A 299 -6.61 39.15 -7.36
CA GLN A 299 -7.23 38.82 -6.07
C GLN A 299 -6.73 39.76 -4.97
N MET A 300 -7.55 40.74 -4.57
CA MET A 300 -7.28 41.60 -3.43
C MET A 300 -7.32 40.78 -2.13
N THR A 301 -6.26 40.91 -1.33
CA THR A 301 -6.18 40.45 0.05
C THR A 301 -6.90 41.41 0.98
N ILE A 302 -7.25 41.00 2.21
CA ILE A 302 -7.87 41.90 3.20
C ILE A 302 -6.97 43.09 3.56
N PHE A 303 -5.65 42.96 3.30
CA PHE A 303 -4.65 44.00 3.49
C PHE A 303 -4.62 45.04 2.36
N ASP A 304 -5.28 44.76 1.23
CA ASP A 304 -5.46 45.73 0.15
C ASP A 304 -6.60 46.71 0.44
N PHE A 305 -7.33 46.54 1.56
CA PHE A 305 -8.36 47.44 2.07
C PHE A 305 -7.99 47.96 3.47
N PRO A 306 -7.04 48.89 3.59
CA PRO A 306 -6.63 49.45 4.89
C PRO A 306 -7.78 50.13 5.67
N GLU A 307 -8.87 50.51 4.99
CA GLU A 307 -10.08 51.09 5.58
C GLU A 307 -10.93 50.09 6.39
N LEU A 308 -10.69 48.78 6.23
CA LEU A 308 -11.42 47.70 6.91
C LEU A 308 -10.59 47.02 8.01
N ILE A 309 -9.35 47.47 8.23
CA ILE A 309 -8.51 46.99 9.33
C ILE A 309 -8.97 47.74 10.58
N PRO A 310 -9.58 47.07 11.59
CA PRO A 310 -9.92 47.75 12.83
C PRO A 310 -8.64 48.29 13.46
N GLU A 311 -8.60 49.59 13.75
CA GLU A 311 -7.51 50.20 14.50
C GLU A 311 -7.32 49.39 15.79
N GLU A 312 -6.10 48.92 16.03
CA GLU A 312 -5.75 48.28 17.30
C GLU A 312 -6.03 49.30 18.40
N GLY A 313 -7.12 49.06 19.13
CA GLY A 313 -7.53 49.91 20.25
C GLY A 313 -6.35 50.09 21.19
N GLU A 314 -6.07 51.36 21.49
CA GLU A 314 -5.18 51.78 22.56
C GLU A 314 -5.50 50.94 23.82
N ASN A 315 -4.58 50.05 24.17
CA ASN A 315 -4.53 49.50 25.51
C ASN A 315 -4.09 50.64 26.43
N ASP A 316 -5.05 51.45 26.86
CA ASP A 316 -4.92 52.26 28.05
C ASP A 316 -4.70 51.30 29.22
N GLY A 317 -3.44 51.25 29.66
CA GLY A 317 -3.14 50.77 30.98
C GLY A 317 -3.76 51.73 31.99
N ASP A 318 -4.48 51.19 32.97
CA ASP A 318 -4.43 51.81 34.28
C ASP A 318 -4.48 50.78 35.40
N ASN A 319 -3.56 51.00 36.34
CA ASN A 319 -3.40 50.29 37.59
C ASN A 319 -4.59 50.61 38.50
N THR A 320 -5.17 49.61 39.16
CA THR A 320 -5.26 49.51 40.64
C THR A 320 -5.87 48.20 41.10
#